data_AF-A0A2D7ZU07-F1
#
_entry.id   AF-A0A2D7ZU07-F1
#
_cell.length_a   1.000
_cell.length_b   1.000
_cell.length_c   1.000
_cell.angle_alpha   90.00
_cell.angle_beta   90.00
_cell.angle_gamma   90.00
#
_symmetry.space_group_name_H-M   'P 1'
#
loop_
_entity.id
_entity.type
_entity.pdbx_description
1 polymer ?
#
loop_
_entity_poly.entity_id
_entity_poly.type
_entity_poly.pdbx_seq_one_letter_code
_entity_poly.pdbx_strand_id
1 'polypeptide(L)'
;MDAKTIFQPKIWYIICGAMALLGGIENNINAENWAESAWGTDGVNDQTVAMEVLFGVFMVGFGAMGLVCAFLLEGKVQARFAMANGGVMIAFFVLLFVMLGETGYNFPSAAFLAPPFVLFGGLIASGYLHMNDDEAPAAEA
;
A
#
# COMPACT_ATOMS: atom_id res chain seq x y z
N MET A 1 2.73 -23.97 -9.10
CA MET A 1 2.31 -23.50 -7.76
C MET A 1 0.83 -23.21 -7.83
N ASP A 2 0.07 -23.59 -6.80
CA ASP A 2 -1.36 -23.25 -6.70
C ASP A 2 -1.55 -21.77 -6.34
N ALA A 3 -2.71 -21.20 -6.68
CA ALA A 3 -3.07 -19.82 -6.39
C ALA A 3 -2.98 -19.52 -4.89
N LYS A 4 -3.40 -20.45 -4.01
CA LYS A 4 -3.28 -20.26 -2.56
C LYS A 4 -1.83 -20.15 -2.09
N THR A 5 -0.88 -20.84 -2.73
CA THR A 5 0.54 -20.75 -2.40
C THR A 5 1.15 -19.41 -2.83
N ILE A 6 0.71 -18.88 -3.99
CA ILE A 6 1.15 -17.57 -4.48
C ILE A 6 0.52 -16.43 -3.65
N PHE A 7 -0.74 -16.59 -3.28
CA PHE A 7 -1.55 -15.59 -2.58
C PHE A 7 -1.62 -15.83 -1.07
N GLN A 8 -0.48 -16.08 -0.43
CA GLN A 8 -0.40 -16.20 1.02
C GLN A 8 -0.45 -14.81 1.68
N PRO A 9 -1.38 -14.54 2.63
CA PRO A 9 -1.52 -13.22 3.26
C PRO A 9 -0.23 -12.68 3.86
N LYS A 10 0.52 -13.52 4.58
CA LYS A 10 1.81 -13.15 5.15
C LYS A 10 2.81 -12.66 4.10
N ILE A 11 2.92 -13.36 2.96
CA ILE A 11 3.84 -13.00 1.88
C ILE A 11 3.42 -11.66 1.28
N TRP A 12 2.13 -11.47 1.00
CA TRP A 12 1.64 -10.21 0.44
C TRP A 12 1.79 -9.02 1.38
N TYR A 13 1.62 -9.23 2.69
CA TYR A 13 1.94 -8.20 3.69
C TYR A 13 3.42 -7.82 3.69
N ILE A 14 4.33 -8.79 3.57
CA ILE A 14 5.77 -8.53 3.47
C ILE A 14 6.08 -7.73 2.20
N ILE A 15 5.52 -8.13 1.05
CA ILE A 15 5.75 -7.44 -0.22
C ILE A 15 5.22 -6.01 -0.16
N CYS A 16 3.95 -5.81 0.26
CA CYS A 16 3.36 -4.49 0.37
C CYS A 16 4.15 -3.62 1.37
N GLY A 17 4.50 -4.19 2.52
CA GLY A 17 5.24 -3.51 3.57
C GLY A 17 6.63 -3.06 3.13
N ALA A 18 7.39 -3.96 2.48
CA ALA A 18 8.71 -3.66 1.96
C ALA A 18 8.67 -2.61 0.85
N MET A 19 7.72 -2.70 -0.08
CA MET A 19 7.58 -1.72 -1.17
C MET A 19 7.23 -0.32 -0.64
N ALA A 20 6.34 -0.23 0.35
CA ALA A 20 5.99 1.04 0.98
C ALA A 20 7.19 1.63 1.77
N LEU A 21 7.95 0.79 2.49
CA LEU A 21 9.18 1.21 3.17
C LEU A 21 10.21 1.77 2.18
N LEU A 22 10.51 1.02 1.13
CA LEU A 22 11.49 1.42 0.12
C LEU A 22 11.04 2.71 -0.59
N GLY A 23 9.77 2.80 -1.00
CA GLY A 23 9.22 4.00 -1.62
C GLY A 23 9.26 5.21 -0.69
N GLY A 24 8.92 5.04 0.60
CA GLY A 24 8.97 6.14 1.56
C GLY A 24 10.38 6.63 1.88
N ILE A 25 11.36 5.72 1.96
CA ILE A 25 12.78 6.07 2.13
C ILE A 25 13.28 6.82 0.90
N GLU A 26 12.97 6.32 -0.30
CA GLU A 26 13.33 6.96 -1.56
C GLU A 26 12.74 8.37 -1.66
N ASN A 27 11.46 8.55 -1.34
CA ASN A 27 10.79 9.85 -1.35
C ASN A 27 11.47 10.84 -0.40
N ASN A 28 11.88 10.39 0.78
CA ASN A 28 12.58 11.23 1.75
C ASN A 28 13.98 11.64 1.27
N ILE A 29 14.72 10.73 0.64
CA ILE A 29 16.05 11.03 0.09
C ILE A 29 15.95 12.03 -1.07
N ASN A 30 14.90 11.92 -1.88
CA ASN A 30 14.70 12.70 -3.11
C ASN A 30 13.57 13.72 -3.00
N ALA A 31 13.26 14.20 -1.78
CA ALA A 31 12.08 15.03 -1.52
C ALA A 31 12.03 16.31 -2.37
N GLU A 32 13.18 16.94 -2.63
CA GLU A 32 13.27 18.12 -3.49
C GLU A 32 12.93 17.80 -4.96
N ASN A 33 13.43 16.68 -5.50
CA ASN A 33 13.11 16.24 -6.86
C ASN A 33 11.63 15.88 -6.99
N TRP A 34 11.05 15.24 -5.97
CA TRP A 34 9.62 14.94 -5.93
C TRP A 34 8.76 16.20 -5.83
N ALA A 35 9.19 17.19 -5.04
CA ALA A 35 8.52 18.48 -4.96
C ALA A 35 8.57 19.23 -6.29
N GLU A 36 9.71 19.20 -7.00
CA GLU A 36 9.84 19.77 -8.34
C GLU A 36 8.93 19.07 -9.35
N SER A 37 8.86 17.74 -9.32
CA SER A 37 7.96 16.96 -10.18
C SER A 37 6.49 17.29 -9.92
N ALA A 38 6.11 17.45 -8.66
CA ALA A 38 4.74 17.71 -8.24
C ALA A 38 4.29 19.16 -8.45
N TRP A 39 5.16 20.14 -8.21
CA TRP A 39 4.81 21.56 -8.17
C TRP A 39 5.47 22.41 -9.26
N GLY A 40 6.36 21.82 -10.05
CA GLY A 40 7.24 22.53 -10.98
C GLY A 40 8.41 23.21 -10.28
N THR A 41 9.46 23.54 -11.03
CA THR A 41 10.70 24.15 -10.51
C THR A 41 10.42 25.44 -9.72
N ASP A 42 9.51 26.29 -10.21
CA ASP A 42 9.14 27.55 -9.53
C ASP A 42 8.28 27.34 -8.28
N GLY A 43 7.73 26.14 -8.09
CA GLY A 43 6.91 25.76 -6.93
C GLY A 43 7.69 25.13 -5.78
N VAL A 44 9.00 24.91 -5.94
CA VAL A 44 9.85 24.31 -4.90
C VAL A 44 10.16 25.33 -3.81
N ASN A 45 9.77 25.00 -2.58
CA ASN A 45 10.06 25.79 -1.38
C ASN A 45 10.02 24.88 -0.14
N ASP A 46 10.38 25.43 1.03
CA ASP A 46 10.45 24.68 2.29
C ASP A 46 9.15 23.92 2.61
N GLN A 47 7.99 24.46 2.26
CA GLN A 47 6.70 23.82 2.53
C GLN A 47 6.42 22.64 1.58
N THR A 48 6.72 22.77 0.29
CA THR A 48 6.52 21.69 -0.69
C THR A 48 7.49 20.54 -0.45
N VAL A 49 8.74 20.84 -0.07
CA VAL A 49 9.72 19.82 0.36
C VAL A 49 9.30 19.16 1.67
N ALA A 50 8.84 19.92 2.67
CA ALA A 50 8.36 19.35 3.93
C ALA A 50 7.14 18.43 3.74
N MET A 51 6.25 18.75 2.78
CA MET A 51 5.12 17.89 2.40
C MET A 51 5.61 16.56 1.82
N GLU A 52 6.62 16.57 0.94
CA GLU A 52 7.20 15.34 0.39
C GLU A 52 7.93 14.51 1.46
N VAL A 53 8.64 15.15 2.39
CA VAL A 53 9.20 14.44 3.55
C VAL A 53 8.10 13.80 4.39
N LEU A 54 6.99 14.50 4.60
CA LEU A 54 5.84 13.96 5.34
C LEU A 54 5.22 12.75 4.61
N PHE A 55 5.07 12.81 3.28
CA PHE A 55 4.63 11.66 2.48
C PHE A 55 5.57 10.47 2.62
N GLY A 56 6.88 10.71 2.51
CA GLY A 56 7.89 9.67 2.68
C GLY A 56 7.79 8.99 4.05
N VAL A 57 7.65 9.79 5.13
CA VAL A 57 7.46 9.28 6.49
C VAL A 57 6.17 8.47 6.64
N PHE A 58 5.05 8.92 6.07
CA PHE A 58 3.80 8.14 6.10
C PHE A 58 3.95 6.80 5.39
N MET A 59 4.60 6.78 4.23
CA MET A 59 4.85 5.55 3.48
C MET A 59 5.75 4.57 4.24
N VAL A 60 6.79 5.07 4.92
CA VAL A 60 7.62 4.27 5.84
C VAL A 60 6.78 3.69 6.97
N GLY A 61 5.89 4.50 7.57
CA GLY A 61 4.96 4.07 8.61
C GLY A 61 4.01 2.96 8.14
N PHE A 62 3.38 3.13 6.97
CA PHE A 62 2.54 2.09 6.35
C PHE A 62 3.33 0.81 6.09
N GLY A 63 4.55 0.94 5.59
CA GLY A 63 5.39 -0.20 5.31
C GLY A 63 5.76 -0.99 6.57
N ALA A 64 6.15 -0.29 7.64
CA ALA A 64 6.40 -0.91 8.94
C ALA A 64 5.17 -1.62 9.52
N MET A 65 3.98 -0.99 9.45
CA MET A 65 2.73 -1.61 9.88
C MET A 65 2.37 -2.85 9.05
N GLY A 66 2.64 -2.83 7.74
CA GLY A 66 2.48 -4.00 6.88
C GLY A 66 3.34 -5.18 7.33
N LEU A 67 4.60 -4.93 7.70
CA LEU A 67 5.48 -5.96 8.26
C LEU A 67 4.98 -6.47 9.61
N VAL A 68 4.51 -5.58 10.50
CA VAL A 68 3.90 -5.99 11.78
C VAL A 68 2.72 -6.94 11.51
N CYS A 69 1.83 -6.62 10.56
CA CYS A 69 0.71 -7.49 10.21
C CYS A 69 1.16 -8.85 9.65
N ALA A 70 2.28 -8.91 8.93
CA ALA A 70 2.82 -10.16 8.41
C ALA A 70 3.29 -11.12 9.52
N PHE A 71 3.88 -10.59 10.58
CA PHE A 71 4.54 -11.38 11.63
C PHE A 71 3.72 -11.53 12.91
N LEU A 72 2.77 -10.63 13.17
CA LEU A 72 1.96 -10.65 14.38
C LEU A 72 0.59 -11.32 14.18
N LEU A 73 0.00 -11.20 12.99
CA LEU A 73 -1.30 -11.82 12.71
C LEU A 73 -1.12 -13.23 12.16
N GLU A 74 -2.04 -14.12 12.50
CA GLU A 74 -2.01 -15.51 12.07
C GLU A 74 -3.40 -16.00 11.65
N GLY A 75 -3.42 -17.06 10.83
CA GLY A 75 -4.63 -17.78 10.41
C GLY A 75 -5.72 -16.88 9.81
N LYS A 76 -6.98 -17.17 10.16
CA LYS A 76 -8.18 -16.45 9.66
C LYS A 76 -8.14 -14.96 9.96
N VAL A 77 -7.57 -14.54 11.09
CA VAL A 77 -7.49 -13.13 11.46
C VAL A 77 -6.60 -12.40 10.47
N GLN A 78 -5.44 -12.97 10.12
CA GLN A 78 -4.55 -12.38 9.13
C GLN A 78 -5.22 -12.26 7.76
N ALA A 79 -5.93 -13.31 7.31
CA ALA A 79 -6.62 -13.31 6.01
C ALA A 79 -7.75 -12.27 5.93
N ARG A 80 -8.63 -12.24 6.94
CA ARG A 80 -9.73 -11.25 7.00
C ARG A 80 -9.18 -9.82 7.10
N PHE A 81 -8.13 -9.63 7.89
CA PHE A 81 -7.49 -8.32 8.02
C PHE A 81 -6.80 -7.91 6.71
N ALA A 82 -6.15 -8.82 5.98
CA ALA A 82 -5.57 -8.55 4.65
C ALA A 82 -6.60 -8.01 3.66
N MET A 83 -7.78 -8.64 3.62
CA MET A 83 -8.87 -8.17 2.77
C MET A 83 -9.35 -6.77 3.17
N ALA A 84 -9.69 -6.57 4.45
CA ALA A 84 -10.22 -5.31 4.92
C ALA A 84 -9.18 -4.18 4.77
N ASN A 85 -7.95 -4.41 5.20
CA ASN A 85 -6.88 -3.43 5.13
C ASN A 85 -6.52 -3.06 3.70
N GLY A 86 -6.42 -4.04 2.78
CA GLY A 86 -6.20 -3.75 1.36
C GLY A 86 -7.29 -2.86 0.77
N GLY A 87 -8.56 -3.11 1.10
CA GLY A 87 -9.68 -2.27 0.67
C GLY A 87 -9.62 -0.85 1.24
N VAL A 88 -9.31 -0.71 2.53
CA VAL A 88 -9.14 0.60 3.19
C VAL A 88 -7.99 1.38 2.56
N MET A 89 -6.86 0.73 2.27
CA MET A 89 -5.70 1.37 1.64
C MET A 89 -6.01 1.83 0.21
N ILE A 90 -6.71 1.02 -0.59
CA ILE A 90 -7.17 1.45 -1.92
C ILE A 90 -8.06 2.69 -1.80
N ALA A 91 -9.03 2.68 -0.89
CA ALA A 91 -9.91 3.84 -0.68
C ALA A 91 -9.13 5.09 -0.24
N PHE A 92 -8.14 4.91 0.64
CA PHE A 92 -7.23 5.98 1.06
C PHE A 92 -6.46 6.58 -0.12
N PHE A 93 -5.84 5.77 -0.97
CA PHE A 93 -5.09 6.27 -2.13
C PHE A 93 -6.00 6.93 -3.17
N VAL A 94 -7.20 6.40 -3.41
CA VAL A 94 -8.18 7.06 -4.28
C VAL A 94 -8.55 8.44 -3.73
N LEU A 95 -8.86 8.52 -2.43
CA LEU A 95 -9.19 9.78 -1.78
C LEU A 95 -8.02 10.76 -1.84
N LEU A 96 -6.80 10.29 -1.60
CA LEU A 96 -5.58 11.07 -1.70
C LEU A 96 -5.44 11.70 -3.09
N PHE A 97 -5.60 10.92 -4.15
CA PHE A 97 -5.45 11.40 -5.53
C PHE A 97 -6.54 12.40 -5.93
N VAL A 98 -7.78 12.18 -5.49
CA VAL A 98 -8.86 13.14 -5.72
C VAL A 98 -8.56 14.46 -5.02
N MET A 99 -8.22 14.40 -3.72
CA MET A 99 -8.05 15.60 -2.91
C MET A 99 -6.81 16.41 -3.30
N LEU A 100 -5.67 15.75 -3.57
CA LEU A 100 -4.45 16.45 -4.02
C LEU A 100 -4.59 16.96 -5.45
N GLY A 101 -5.34 16.26 -6.30
CA GLY A 101 -5.56 16.70 -7.69
C GLY A 101 -6.26 18.06 -7.78
N GLU A 102 -7.02 18.44 -6.74
CA GLU A 102 -7.69 19.74 -6.64
C GLU A 102 -6.78 20.88 -6.16
N THR A 103 -5.57 20.60 -5.65
CA THR A 103 -4.68 21.61 -5.05
C THR A 103 -3.64 22.17 -6.03
N GLY A 104 -3.63 21.70 -7.27
CA GLY A 104 -2.58 22.00 -8.26
C GLY A 104 -1.39 21.05 -8.18
N TYR A 105 -1.47 19.98 -7.38
CA TYR A 105 -0.46 18.91 -7.33
C TYR A 105 -0.46 18.11 -8.63
N ASN A 106 0.70 18.05 -9.30
CA ASN A 106 0.86 17.28 -10.53
C ASN A 106 1.23 15.84 -10.19
N PHE A 107 0.29 14.93 -10.45
CA PHE A 107 0.57 13.51 -10.32
C PHE A 107 1.39 12.96 -11.48
N PRO A 108 2.29 11.99 -11.21
CA PRO A 108 2.88 11.15 -12.25
C PRO A 108 1.81 10.42 -13.08
N SER A 109 2.22 9.87 -14.22
CA SER A 109 1.30 9.10 -15.08
C SER A 109 0.56 7.99 -14.32
N ALA A 110 -0.66 7.65 -14.77
CA ALA A 110 -1.45 6.57 -14.17
C ALA A 110 -0.68 5.24 -14.10
N ALA A 111 0.20 4.96 -15.07
CA ALA A 111 1.05 3.77 -15.05
C ALA A 111 2.05 3.78 -13.88
N PHE A 112 2.58 4.95 -13.53
CA PHE A 112 3.47 5.12 -12.38
C PHE A 112 2.71 4.96 -11.05
N LEU A 113 1.44 5.34 -11.00
CA LEU A 113 0.57 5.23 -9.82
C LEU A 113 -0.14 3.86 -9.69
N ALA A 114 -0.01 2.97 -10.68
CA ALA A 114 -0.62 1.65 -10.65
C ALA A 114 -0.08 0.68 -9.57
N PRO A 115 1.22 0.68 -9.20
CA PRO A 115 1.78 -0.35 -8.32
C PRO A 115 1.08 -0.51 -6.96
N PRO A 116 0.72 0.56 -6.21
CA PRO A 116 -0.03 0.41 -4.96
C PRO A 116 -1.34 -0.38 -5.14
N PHE A 117 -2.10 -0.13 -6.22
CA PHE A 117 -3.36 -0.85 -6.47
C PHE A 117 -3.15 -2.31 -6.83
N VAL A 118 -2.08 -2.63 -7.57
CA VAL A 118 -1.73 -4.03 -7.87
C VAL A 118 -1.33 -4.76 -6.59
N LEU A 119 -0.52 -4.13 -5.74
CA LEU A 119 -0.08 -4.68 -4.47
C LEU A 119 -1.26 -4.92 -3.52
N PHE A 120 -2.12 -3.91 -3.32
CA PHE A 120 -3.29 -4.06 -2.47
C PHE A 120 -4.35 -4.97 -3.07
N GLY A 121 -4.50 -5.01 -4.39
CA GLY A 121 -5.34 -5.98 -5.08
C GLY A 121 -4.89 -7.41 -4.82
N GLY A 122 -3.57 -7.66 -4.86
CA GLY A 122 -2.99 -8.95 -4.48
C GLY A 122 -3.16 -9.26 -2.98
N LEU A 123 -3.05 -8.26 -2.11
CA LEU A 123 -3.33 -8.41 -0.68
C LEU A 123 -4.81 -8.78 -0.43
N ILE A 124 -5.75 -8.12 -1.10
CA ILE A 124 -7.19 -8.46 -1.03
C ILE A 124 -7.43 -9.88 -1.51
N ALA A 125 -6.88 -10.24 -2.67
CA ALA A 125 -7.01 -11.59 -3.22
C ALA A 125 -6.43 -12.64 -2.26
N SER A 126 -5.30 -12.34 -1.62
CA SER A 126 -4.69 -13.23 -0.61
C SER A 126 -5.60 -13.45 0.59
N GLY A 127 -6.23 -12.39 1.10
CA GLY A 127 -7.19 -12.48 2.19
C GLY A 127 -8.45 -13.25 1.80
N TYR A 128 -8.98 -12.98 0.61
CA TYR A 128 -10.18 -13.64 0.08
C TYR A 128 -9.99 -15.15 -0.06
N LEU A 129 -8.82 -15.60 -0.53
CA LEU A 129 -8.56 -17.01 -0.74
C LEU A 129 -8.39 -17.82 0.56
N HIS A 130 -8.07 -17.15 1.68
CA HIS A 130 -7.72 -17.80 2.96
C HIS A 130 -8.69 -17.48 4.11
N MET A 131 -9.69 -16.61 3.92
CA MET A 131 -10.58 -16.19 5.01
C MET A 131 -11.45 -17.31 5.59
N ASN A 132 -11.63 -18.41 4.84
CA ASN A 132 -12.51 -19.53 5.17
C ASN A 132 -11.77 -20.88 5.28
N ASP A 133 -10.44 -20.90 5.34
CA ASP A 133 -9.67 -22.16 5.22
C ASP A 133 -9.93 -23.21 6.32
N ASP A 134 -10.50 -22.84 7.48
CA ASP A 134 -10.93 -23.82 8.50
C ASP A 134 -12.44 -24.15 8.44
N GLU A 135 -13.17 -23.70 7.42
CA GLU A 135 -14.50 -24.20 7.09
C GLU A 135 -14.35 -25.31 6.04
N ALA A 136 -13.97 -26.52 6.49
CA ALA A 136 -14.21 -27.71 5.67
C ALA A 136 -15.72 -27.77 5.34
N PRO A 137 -16.12 -28.14 4.11
CA PRO A 137 -17.53 -28.24 3.76
C PRO A 137 -18.20 -29.22 4.73
N ALA A 138 -19.26 -28.77 5.39
CA ALA A 138 -20.20 -29.66 6.05
C ALA A 138 -20.97 -30.45 4.96
N ALA A 139 -20.33 -31.48 4.41
CA ALA A 139 -20.90 -32.50 3.53
C ALA A 139 -19.79 -33.57 3.33
N GLU A 140 -19.94 -34.85 3.65
CA GLU A 140 -21.11 -35.71 3.81
C GLU A 140 -20.87 -36.67 4.99
N ALA A 141 -21.90 -36.91 5.81
CA ALA A 141 -21.95 -37.97 6.82
C ALA A 141 -23.00 -39.00 6.40
#